data_AF-A0A1S2VL12-F1
#
_entry.id   AF-A0A1S2VL12-F1
#
_cell.length_a   1.000
_cell.length_b   1.000
_cell.length_c   1.000
_cell.angle_alpha   90.00
_cell.angle_beta   90.00
_cell.angle_gamma   90.00
#
_symmetry.space_group_name_H-M   'P 1'
#
loop_
_entity.id
_entity.type
_entity.pdbx_description
1 polymer ?
#
loop_
_entity_poly.entity_id
_entity_poly.type
_entity_poly.pdbx_seq_one_letter_code
_entity_poly.pdbx_strand_id
1 'polypeptide(L)' 'MQYNEADFVAYALREMNITVVNRDGKYFDLEKNFRIEVESRDLYRLSCEGWVISPFDDIGHLCSFLKANLS' A
#
# COMPACT_ATOMS: atom_id res chain seq x y z
N MET A 1 15.61 -11.54 -13.69
CA MET A 1 15.21 -10.60 -12.63
C MET A 1 14.03 -11.22 -11.92
N GLN A 2 14.13 -11.47 -10.61
CA GLN A 2 13.04 -12.04 -9.82
C GLN A 2 12.05 -10.90 -9.55
N TYR A 3 10.81 -11.07 -9.96
CA TYR A 3 9.76 -10.08 -9.70
C TYR A 3 9.50 -9.98 -8.20
N ASN A 4 9.47 -8.75 -7.68
CA ASN A 4 9.16 -8.47 -6.29
C ASN A 4 7.94 -7.53 -6.23
N GLU A 5 6.81 -8.07 -5.78
CA GLU A 5 5.54 -7.36 -5.65
C GLU A 5 5.69 -6.10 -4.78
N ALA A 6 6.47 -6.17 -3.71
CA ALA A 6 6.69 -5.01 -2.84
C ALA A 6 7.42 -3.86 -3.56
N ASP A 7 8.34 -4.17 -4.49
CA ASP A 7 9.00 -3.13 -5.28
C ASP A 7 8.04 -2.50 -6.29
N PHE A 8 7.11 -3.29 -6.84
CA PHE A 8 6.03 -2.77 -7.70
C PHE A 8 5.08 -1.85 -6.92
N VAL A 9 4.66 -2.24 -5.71
CA VAL A 9 3.84 -1.40 -4.83
C VAL A 9 4.56 -0.10 -4.47
N ALA A 10 5.83 -0.16 -4.11
CA ALA A 10 6.64 1.03 -3.81
C ALA A 10 6.68 2.00 -5.00
N TYR A 11 6.85 1.46 -6.21
CA TYR A 11 6.80 2.25 -7.45
C TYR A 11 5.43 2.89 -7.64
N ALA A 12 4.34 2.12 -7.53
CA ALA A 12 2.98 2.62 -7.74
C ALA A 12 2.60 3.73 -6.75
N LEU A 13 2.94 3.58 -5.46
CA LEU A 13 2.71 4.61 -4.44
C LEU A 13 3.43 5.91 -4.79
N ARG A 14 4.69 5.82 -5.26
CA ARG A 14 5.48 6.98 -5.68
C ARG A 14 4.88 7.67 -6.89
N GLU A 15 4.53 6.93 -7.95
CA GLU A 15 3.89 7.50 -9.15
C GLU A 15 2.54 8.18 -8.82
N MET A 16 1.86 7.69 -7.78
CA MET A 16 0.61 8.24 -7.28
C MET A 16 0.80 9.41 -6.30
N ASN A 17 2.03 9.85 -6.00
CA ASN A 17 2.33 10.88 -4.99
C ASN A 17 1.79 10.53 -3.59
N ILE A 18 1.82 9.25 -3.21
CA ILE A 18 1.49 8.79 -1.86
C ILE A 18 2.79 8.69 -1.06
N THR A 19 2.90 9.47 0.02
CA THR A 19 4.07 9.47 0.90
C THR A 19 4.14 8.19 1.70
N VAL A 20 5.26 7.46 1.57
CA VAL A 20 5.61 6.33 2.43
C VAL A 20 6.47 6.86 3.59
N VAL A 21 5.94 6.75 4.81
CA VAL A 21 6.62 7.18 6.04
C VAL A 21 7.73 6.19 6.40
N ASN A 22 7.45 4.90 6.26
CA ASN A 22 8.42 3.84 6.52
C ASN A 22 8.14 2.63 5.62
N ARG A 23 9.20 1.92 5.24
CA ARG A 23 9.13 0.69 4.46
C ARG A 23 9.92 -0.40 5.17
N ASP A 24 9.24 -1.50 5.48
CA ASP A 24 9.84 -2.70 6.06
C ASP A 24 9.48 -3.94 5.23
N GLY A 25 10.31 -4.24 4.24
CA GLY A 25 10.09 -5.35 3.31
C GLY A 25 8.76 -5.24 2.55
N LYS A 26 7.78 -6.03 2.99
CA LYS A 26 6.41 -6.10 2.44
C LYS A 26 5.41 -5.16 3.12
N TYR A 27 5.83 -4.44 4.15
CA TYR A 27 5.01 -3.49 4.89
C TYR A 27 5.35 -2.04 4.51
N PHE A 28 4.31 -1.23 4.31
CA PHE A 28 4.42 0.19 4.00
C PHE A 28 3.58 0.97 4.99
N ASP A 29 4.24 1.75 5.85
CA ASP A 29 3.58 2.68 6.74
C ASP A 29 3.41 4.00 5.99
N LEU A 30 2.20 4.53 5.98
CA LEU A 30 1.80 5.75 5.29
C LEU A 30 1.36 6.80 6.31
N GLU A 31 1.02 7.99 5.81
CA GLU A 31 0.43 9.05 6.64
C GLU A 31 -0.94 8.62 7.22
N LYS A 32 -1.44 9.39 8.21
CA LYS A 32 -2.72 9.14 8.90
C LYS A 32 -2.90 7.70 9.43
N ASN A 33 -1.81 7.07 9.89
CA ASN A 33 -1.80 5.73 10.47
C ASN A 33 -2.25 4.60 9.51
N PHE A 34 -2.24 4.83 8.19
CA PHE A 34 -2.47 3.79 7.21
C PHE A 34 -1.26 2.88 7.07
N ARG A 35 -1.51 1.58 6.88
CA ARG A 35 -0.47 0.58 6.65
C ARG A 35 -0.92 -0.41 5.59
N ILE A 36 -0.06 -0.61 4.59
CA ILE A 36 -0.21 -1.64 3.56
C ILE A 36 0.68 -2.83 3.93
N GLU A 37 0.14 -4.04 3.80
CA GLU A 37 0.90 -5.28 3.76
C GLU A 37 0.70 -5.94 2.39
N VAL A 38 1.80 -6.29 1.73
CA VAL A 38 1.79 -7.07 0.49
C VAL A 38 1.79 -8.55 0.85
N GLU A 39 0.62 -9.20 0.76
CA GLU A 39 0.46 -10.60 1.16
C GLU A 39 0.89 -11.55 0.03
N SER A 40 0.48 -11.25 -1.19
CA SER A 40 0.91 -11.96 -2.39
C SER A 40 0.82 -11.04 -3.61
N ARG A 41 1.18 -11.57 -4.78
CA ARG A 41 0.91 -10.90 -6.05
C ARG A 41 -0.58 -10.56 -6.14
N ASP A 42 -0.89 -9.32 -6.48
CA ASP A 42 -2.26 -8.81 -6.61
C ASP A 42 -3.10 -9.03 -5.33
N LEU A 43 -2.49 -9.01 -4.13
CA LEU A 43 -3.20 -9.06 -2.86
C LEU A 43 -2.53 -8.18 -1.81
N TYR A 44 -3.23 -7.12 -1.43
CA TYR A 44 -2.74 -6.07 -0.56
C TYR A 44 -3.72 -5.87 0.60
N ARG A 45 -3.24 -6.03 1.83
CA ARG A 45 -4.03 -5.75 3.01
C ARG A 45 -3.83 -4.31 3.44
N LEU A 46 -4.91 -3.54 3.49
CA LEU A 46 -4.91 -2.20 4.06
C LEU A 46 -5.43 -2.24 5.49
N SER A 47 -4.69 -1.58 6.38
CA SER A 47 -5.08 -1.36 7.76
C SER A 47 -4.93 0.11 8.15
N CYS A 48 -5.72 0.56 9.12
CA CYS A 48 -5.61 1.89 9.72
C CYS A 48 -5.82 1.75 11.23
N GLU A 49 -4.89 2.28 12.03
CA GLU A 49 -4.94 2.21 13.50
C GLU A 49 -5.14 0.78 14.05
N GLY A 50 -4.57 -0.22 13.37
CA GLY A 50 -4.67 -1.63 13.74
C GLY A 50 -5.95 -2.34 13.25
N TRP A 51 -6.92 -1.61 12.68
CA TRP A 51 -8.12 -2.18 12.08
C TRP A 51 -7.89 -2.52 10.62
N VAL A 52 -8.33 -3.71 10.19
CA VAL A 52 -8.29 -4.11 8.78
C VAL A 52 -9.45 -3.46 8.06
N ILE A 53 -9.15 -2.67 7.03
CA ILE A 53 -10.16 -2.01 6.21
C ILE A 53 -10.61 -2.92 5.07
N SER A 54 -9.65 -3.53 4.36
CA SER A 54 -9.94 -4.43 3.26
C SER A 54 -8.69 -5.18 2.83
N PRO A 55 -8.82 -6.39 2.25
CA PRO A 55 -7.93 -6.78 1.17
C PRO A 55 -8.31 -6.01 -0.11
N PHE A 56 -7.30 -5.58 -0.86
CA PHE A 56 -7.40 -5.07 -2.21
C PHE A 56 -6.69 -6.05 -3.14
N ASP A 57 -7.24 -6.29 -4.31
CA ASP A 57 -6.65 -7.12 -5.35
C ASP A 57 -6.03 -6.31 -6.51
N ASP A 58 -6.29 -5.01 -6.53
CA ASP A 58 -5.78 -4.08 -7.53
C ASP A 58 -5.05 -2.89 -6.87
N ILE A 59 -3.82 -2.64 -7.31
CA ILE A 59 -2.98 -1.56 -6.77
C ILE A 59 -3.53 -0.17 -7.11
N GLY A 60 -4.21 -0.03 -8.26
CA GLY A 60 -4.83 1.21 -8.69
C GLY A 60 -6.02 1.57 -7.81
N HIS A 61 -6.86 0.59 -7.47
CA HIS A 61 -7.96 0.75 -6.51
C HIS A 61 -7.45 1.09 -5.12
N LEU A 62 -6.40 0.40 -4.64
CA LEU A 62 -5.75 0.70 -3.36
C LEU A 62 -5.25 2.16 -3.32
N CYS A 63 -4.48 2.57 -4.32
CA CYS A 63 -3.96 3.93 -4.41
C CYS A 63 -5.07 4.98 -4.53
N SER A 64 -6.15 4.69 -5.26
CA SER A 64 -7.29 5.60 -5.38
C SER A 64 -8.02 5.77 -4.05
N PHE A 65 -8.21 4.68 -3.29
CA PHE A 65 -8.76 4.74 -1.95
C PHE A 65 -7.86 5.57 -1.03
N LEU A 66 -6.54 5.33 -1.06
CA LEU A 66 -5.58 6.09 -0.26
C LEU A 66 -5.61 7.57 -0.59
N LYS A 67 -5.63 7.95 -1.87
CA LYS A 67 -5.76 9.37 -2.27
C LYS A 67 -6.98 10.04 -1.68
N ALA A 68 -8.15 9.37 -1.71
CA ALA A 68 -9.38 9.93 -1.19
C ALA A 68 -9.39 10.10 0.35
N ASN A 69 -8.60 9.31 1.07
CA ASN A 69 -8.57 9.32 2.54
C ASN A 69 -7.36 10.07 3.11
N LEU A 70 -6.27 10.18 2.35
CA LEU A 70 -5.07 10.94 2.70
C LEU A 70 -5.18 12.42 2.35
N SER A 71 -6.01 12.78 1.35
CA SER A 71 -6.31 14.18 1.03
C SER A 71 -6.95 14.97 2.18
#